data_AF-A0A914YQV2-F1
#
_entry.id   AF-A0A914YQV2-F1
#
_cell.length_a   1.000
_cell.length_b   1.000
_cell.length_c   1.000
_cell.angle_alpha   90.00
_cell.angle_beta   90.00
_cell.angle_gamma   90.00
#
_symmetry.space_group_name_H-M   'P 1'
#
loop_
_entity.id
_entity.type
_entity.pdbx_description
1 polymer ?
#
loop_
_entity_poly.entity_id
_entity_poly.type
_entity_poly.pdbx_seq_one_letter_code
_entity_poly.pdbx_strand_id
1 'polypeptide(L)'
;MIEDIFLPFLEILSQLGLPLAEQIRLDLRPEYRRAWLSTDEKLSADTDTNVPLAFCTSHNQLSSFILSTRGANLLLKLPSKTESQQFLKSGDIVSALVIGYL
;
A
#
# COMPACT_ATOMS: atom_id res chain seq x y z
N MET A 1 -32.83 13.41 1.92
CA MET A 1 -33.33 12.17 1.29
C MET A 1 -32.97 12.20 -0.20
N ILE A 2 -31.72 11.91 -0.54
CA ILE A 2 -31.20 11.52 -1.89
C ILE A 2 -29.70 11.16 -1.77
N GLU A 3 -29.02 11.60 -0.70
CA GLU A 3 -27.62 11.22 -0.41
C GLU A 3 -27.49 9.86 0.32
N ASP A 4 -28.58 9.33 0.90
CA ASP A 4 -28.59 8.06 1.66
C ASP A 4 -28.60 6.80 0.77
N ILE A 5 -28.42 6.96 -0.54
CA ILE A 5 -28.49 5.90 -1.57
C ILE A 5 -27.18 5.75 -2.37
N PHE A 6 -26.28 6.73 -2.35
CA PHE A 6 -25.03 6.64 -3.11
C PHE A 6 -23.93 5.96 -2.27
N LEU A 7 -23.59 4.71 -2.61
CA LEU A 7 -22.41 3.94 -2.16
C LEU A 7 -22.51 2.98 -0.96
N PRO A 8 -23.62 2.28 -0.65
CA PRO A 8 -23.50 1.06 0.15
C PRO A 8 -22.82 -0.10 -0.63
N PHE A 9 -22.31 0.16 -1.85
CA PHE A 9 -22.04 -0.84 -2.89
C PHE A 9 -20.92 -0.42 -3.87
N LEU A 10 -19.88 0.30 -3.41
CA LEU A 10 -18.59 0.23 -4.09
C LEU A 10 -18.05 -1.17 -3.79
N GLU A 11 -18.08 -2.01 -4.82
CA GLU A 11 -17.53 -3.36 -4.92
C GLU A 11 -16.44 -3.64 -3.87
N ILE A 12 -16.58 -4.77 -3.15
CA ILE A 12 -15.58 -5.40 -2.28
C ILE A 12 -14.17 -4.93 -2.69
N LEU A 13 -13.58 -4.00 -1.94
CA LEU A 13 -12.21 -3.55 -2.22
C LEU A 13 -11.35 -4.81 -2.29
N SER A 14 -10.85 -5.14 -3.48
CA SER A 14 -10.10 -6.36 -3.68
C SER A 14 -8.82 -6.24 -2.87
N GLN A 15 -8.57 -7.27 -2.06
CA GLN A 15 -7.42 -7.32 -1.17
C GLN A 15 -6.36 -8.21 -1.82
N LEU A 16 -5.15 -7.68 -1.97
CA LEU A 16 -4.01 -8.39 -2.54
C LEU A 16 -2.91 -8.53 -1.47
N GLY A 17 -2.13 -9.61 -1.56
CA GLY A 17 -0.85 -9.72 -0.86
C GLY A 17 0.26 -9.37 -1.85
N LEU A 18 1.03 -8.32 -1.56
CA LEU A 18 2.06 -7.83 -2.46
C LEU A 18 3.40 -7.63 -1.72
N PRO A 19 4.53 -7.98 -2.34
CA PRO A 19 5.85 -7.65 -1.80
C PRO A 19 6.08 -6.13 -1.80
N LEU A 20 6.68 -5.63 -0.72
CA LEU A 20 7.17 -4.25 -0.66
C LEU A 20 8.41 -4.05 -1.52
N ALA A 21 8.48 -2.94 -2.24
CA ALA A 21 9.71 -2.56 -2.94
C ALA A 21 10.78 -1.99 -1.99
N GLU A 22 10.37 -1.39 -0.88
CA GLU A 22 11.26 -0.65 0.03
C GLU A 22 11.02 -1.02 1.50
N GLN A 23 12.00 -0.71 2.34
CA GLN A 23 11.86 -0.85 3.79
C GLN A 23 10.91 0.21 4.34
N ILE A 24 9.99 -0.21 5.22
CA ILE A 24 9.02 0.66 5.88
C ILE A 24 9.25 0.66 7.39
N ARG A 25 9.38 1.84 7.98
CA ARG A 25 9.29 2.01 9.44
C ARG A 25 7.82 2.00 9.87
N LEU A 26 7.51 1.15 10.85
CA LEU A 26 6.18 1.01 11.40
C LEU A 26 5.88 2.11 12.45
N ASP A 27 4.62 2.53 12.52
CA ASP A 27 4.12 3.45 13.54
C ASP A 27 3.63 2.68 14.79
N LEU A 28 3.39 3.38 15.92
CA LEU A 28 2.73 2.77 17.09
C LEU A 28 1.33 2.25 16.75
N ARG A 29 0.62 2.92 15.85
CA ARG A 29 -0.72 2.56 15.41
C ARG A 29 -0.68 1.78 14.09
N PRO A 30 -1.65 0.90 13.83
CA PRO A 30 -1.81 0.35 12.49
C PRO A 30 -2.09 1.49 11.51
N GLU A 31 -1.46 1.44 10.34
CA GLU A 31 -1.50 2.53 9.36
C GLU A 31 -1.94 2.00 8.00
N TYR A 32 -2.76 2.79 7.30
CA TYR A 32 -3.03 2.58 5.88
C TYR A 32 -2.09 3.46 5.06
N ARG A 33 -1.16 2.87 4.31
CA ARG A 33 -0.16 3.62 3.53
C ARG A 33 -0.44 3.65 2.04
N ARG A 34 -0.42 4.86 1.46
CA ARG A 34 -0.66 5.10 0.04
C ARG A 34 0.52 4.61 -0.79
N ALA A 35 0.23 3.71 -1.72
CA ALA A 35 1.21 3.08 -2.59
C ALA A 35 0.68 2.99 -4.02
N TRP A 36 1.59 2.66 -4.92
CA TRP A 36 1.27 2.30 -6.28
C TRP A 36 1.86 0.93 -6.63
N LEU A 37 1.15 0.17 -7.46
CA LEU A 37 1.61 -1.11 -7.98
C LEU A 37 2.53 -0.90 -9.19
N SER A 38 3.70 -1.54 -9.20
CA SER A 38 4.56 -1.61 -10.39
C SER A 38 4.65 -3.04 -10.90
N THR A 39 4.46 -3.20 -12.20
CA THR A 39 4.68 -4.46 -12.96
C THR A 39 5.95 -4.39 -13.82
N ASP A 40 6.79 -3.35 -13.67
CA ASP A 40 8.01 -3.21 -14.45
C ASP A 40 9.03 -4.29 -14.04
N GLU A 41 9.35 -5.16 -14.99
CA GLU A 41 10.26 -6.29 -14.82
C GLU A 41 11.65 -5.85 -14.32
N LYS A 42 12.09 -4.63 -14.69
CA LYS A 42 13.38 -4.08 -14.26
C LYS A 42 13.40 -3.74 -12.78
N LEU A 43 12.24 -3.39 -12.22
CA LEU A 43 12.08 -3.08 -10.80
C LEU A 43 11.88 -4.34 -9.95
N SER A 44 11.38 -5.44 -10.55
CA SER A 44 11.31 -6.75 -9.91
C SER A 44 12.59 -7.58 -10.05
N ALA A 45 13.60 -7.12 -10.80
CA ALA A 45 14.77 -7.90 -11.20
C ALA A 45 15.66 -8.39 -10.03
N ASP A 46 15.55 -7.81 -8.84
CA ASP A 46 16.24 -8.29 -7.63
C ASP A 46 15.58 -9.55 -7.04
N THR A 47 14.41 -9.94 -7.56
CA THR A 47 13.69 -11.16 -7.22
C THR A 47 13.66 -12.05 -8.46
N ASP A 48 13.93 -13.35 -8.32
CA ASP A 48 14.00 -14.34 -9.42
C ASP A 48 12.62 -14.62 -10.07
N THR A 49 11.66 -13.71 -9.89
CA THR A 49 10.25 -13.87 -10.19
C THR A 49 9.68 -12.52 -10.62
N ASN A 50 9.03 -12.48 -11.79
CA ASN A 50 8.35 -11.31 -12.35
C ASN A 50 7.06 -11.00 -11.55
N VAL A 51 7.22 -10.60 -10.29
CA VAL A 51 6.14 -10.37 -9.34
C VAL A 51 5.97 -8.85 -9.16
N PRO A 52 4.73 -8.34 -9.25
CA PRO A 52 4.50 -6.92 -9.09
C PRO A 52 4.81 -6.46 -7.66
N LEU A 53 5.42 -5.28 -7.54
CA LEU A 53 5.87 -4.71 -6.27
C LEU A 53 5.02 -3.51 -5.88
N ALA A 54 4.86 -3.30 -4.56
CA ALA A 54 4.24 -2.11 -4.01
C ALA A 54 5.28 -1.05 -3.64
N PHE A 55 5.15 0.14 -4.22
CA PHE A 55 6.00 1.31 -3.94
C PHE A 55 5.23 2.36 -3.15
N CYS A 56 5.79 2.89 -2.06
CA CYS A 56 5.12 3.99 -1.37
C CYS A 56 5.17 5.25 -2.25
N THR A 57 4.12 6.05 -2.16
CA THR A 57 4.07 7.35 -2.84
C THR A 57 4.99 8.41 -2.21
N SER A 58 5.38 8.19 -0.96
CA SER A 58 6.26 9.08 -0.19
C SER A 58 6.88 8.34 0.98
N HIS A 59 8.11 8.68 1.36
CA HIS A 59 8.78 8.12 2.54
C HIS A 59 8.10 8.51 3.87
N ASN A 60 7.46 9.68 3.93
CA ASN A 60 6.76 10.15 5.13
C ASN A 60 5.27 10.37 4.83
N GLN A 61 4.42 9.70 5.59
CA GLN A 61 2.99 9.81 5.45
C GLN A 61 2.44 10.90 6.34
N LEU A 62 2.16 12.05 5.73
CA LEU A 62 1.44 13.15 6.37
C LEU A 62 0.02 13.23 5.80
N SER A 63 -0.97 13.38 6.68
CA SER A 63 -2.37 13.52 6.27
C SER A 63 -2.61 14.80 5.45
N SER A 64 -1.86 15.87 5.73
CA SER A 64 -1.91 17.14 5.01
C SER A 64 -1.18 17.12 3.66
N PHE A 65 -0.33 16.12 3.40
CA PHE A 65 0.43 16.03 2.16
C PHE A 65 -0.40 15.37 1.05
N ILE A 66 -1.33 16.13 0.49
CA ILE A 66 -2.27 15.62 -0.53
C ILE A 66 -1.57 15.06 -1.77
N LEU A 67 -0.36 15.53 -2.10
CA LEU A 67 0.41 15.01 -3.24
C LEU A 67 0.73 13.51 -3.11
N SER A 68 0.77 12.94 -1.91
CA SER A 68 0.93 11.49 -1.72
C SER A 68 -0.29 10.66 -2.17
N THR A 69 -1.42 11.28 -2.51
CA THR A 69 -2.52 10.56 -3.17
C THR A 69 -2.33 10.47 -4.68
N ARG A 70 -1.45 11.27 -5.27
CA ARG A 70 -1.24 11.31 -6.72
C ARG A 70 -0.63 9.99 -7.18
N GLY A 71 -1.34 9.26 -8.03
CA GLY A 71 -0.90 7.97 -8.56
C GLY A 71 -1.06 6.81 -7.58
N ALA A 72 -1.59 7.04 -6.38
CA ALA A 72 -1.87 5.95 -5.44
C ALA A 72 -3.04 5.10 -5.95
N ASN A 73 -2.78 3.83 -6.24
CA ASN A 73 -3.82 2.84 -6.57
C ASN A 73 -3.95 1.74 -5.49
N LEU A 74 -3.11 1.80 -4.45
CA LEU A 74 -3.12 0.87 -3.31
C LEU A 74 -3.15 1.61 -1.96
N LEU A 75 -3.81 0.98 -0.98
CA LEU A 75 -3.63 1.25 0.45
C LEU A 75 -3.06 0.02 1.15
N LEU A 76 -1.77 0.07 1.53
CA LEU A 76 -1.08 -0.96 2.29
C LEU A 76 -1.58 -0.97 3.73
N LYS A 77 -1.95 -2.14 4.25
CA LYS A 77 -2.34 -2.38 5.65
C LYS A 77 -1.10 -2.70 6.46
N LEU A 78 -0.53 -1.68 7.11
CA LEU A 78 0.65 -1.83 7.95
C LEU A 78 0.23 -2.15 9.40
N PRO A 79 0.84 -3.16 10.03
CA PRO A 79 0.59 -3.45 11.43
C PRO A 79 1.19 -2.38 12.34
N SER A 80 0.72 -2.32 13.59
CA SER A 80 1.42 -1.60 14.66
C SER A 80 2.83 -2.14 14.86
N LYS A 81 3.79 -1.24 15.14
CA LYS A 81 5.13 -1.62 15.58
C LYS A 81 5.07 -2.28 16.96
N THR A 82 5.94 -3.26 17.16
CA THR A 82 6.18 -3.91 18.45
C THR A 82 7.66 -3.75 18.82
N GLU A 83 8.05 -4.13 20.04
CA GLU A 83 9.46 -4.14 20.43
C GLU A 83 10.30 -5.06 19.53
N SER A 84 9.71 -6.17 19.08
CA SER A 84 10.34 -7.16 18.20
C SER A 84 10.32 -6.77 16.72
N GLN A 85 9.35 -5.95 16.28
CA GLN A 85 9.16 -5.60 14.88
C GLN A 85 8.91 -4.10 14.71
N GLN A 86 9.99 -3.39 14.37
CA GLN A 86 9.95 -1.94 14.11
C GLN A 86 9.89 -1.56 12.63
N PHE A 87 10.24 -2.51 11.75
CA PHE A 87 10.33 -2.29 10.31
C PHE A 87 9.78 -3.50 9.54
N LEU A 88 9.24 -3.24 8.36
CA LEU A 88 9.05 -4.22 7.30
C LEU A 88 10.15 -4.04 6.27
N LYS A 89 10.68 -5.14 5.74
CA LYS A 89 11.77 -5.15 4.78
C LYS A 89 11.22 -5.15 3.34
N SER A 90 12.07 -4.76 2.40
CA SER A 90 11.80 -5.03 0.98
C SER A 90 11.62 -6.54 0.77
N GLY A 91 10.65 -6.91 -0.06
CA GLY A 91 10.22 -8.28 -0.30
C GLY A 91 9.18 -8.83 0.67
N ASP A 92 8.95 -8.19 1.84
CA ASP A 92 7.91 -8.64 2.77
C ASP A 92 6.53 -8.51 2.12
N ILE A 93 5.72 -9.57 2.20
CA ILE A 93 4.35 -9.57 1.66
C ILE A 93 3.43 -8.82 2.63
N VAL A 94 2.80 -7.76 2.13
CA VAL A 94 1.86 -6.93 2.87
C VAL A 94 0.49 -6.97 2.21
N SER A 95 -0.56 -6.96 3.02
CA SER A 95 -1.91 -6.84 2.51
C SER A 95 -2.18 -5.41 2.02
N ALA A 96 -2.73 -5.28 0.81
CA ALA A 96 -3.13 -4.01 0.22
C ALA A 96 -4.59 -4.03 -0.21
N LEU A 97 -5.28 -2.90 -0.06
CA LEU A 97 -6.57 -2.65 -0.70
C LEU A 97 -6.33 -1.97 -2.04
N VAL A 98 -6.97 -2.46 -3.10
CA VAL A 98 -7.01 -1.76 -4.39
C VAL A 98 -8.01 -0.62 -4.29
N ILE A 99 -7.56 0.62 -4.51
CA ILE A 99 -8.38 1.84 -4.39
C ILE A 99 -8.46 2.64 -5.70
N GLY A 100 -7.83 2.15 -6.76
CA GLY A 100 -7.82 2.78 -8.08
C GLY A 100 -7.44 1.76 -9.16
N TYR A 101 -7.31 2.24 -10.39
CA TYR A 101 -6.89 1.41 -11.52
C TYR A 101 -5.45 0.92 -11.34
N LEU A 102 -5.22 -0.37 -11.60
CA LEU A 102 -3.91 -1.04 -11.59
C LEU A 102 -3.22 -0.92 -12.94
#